data_AF-A0A435TW73-F1
#
_entry.id   AF-A0A435TW73-F1
#
_cell.length_a   1.000
_cell.length_b   1.000
_cell.length_c   1.000
_cell.angle_alpha   90.00
_cell.angle_beta   90.00
_cell.angle_gamma   90.00
#
_symmetry.space_group_name_H-M   'P 1'
#
loop_
_entity.id
_entity.type
_entity.pdbx_description
1 polymer ?
#
loop_
_entity_poly.entity_id
_entity_poly.type
_entity_poly.pdbx_seq_one_letter_code
_entity_poly.pdbx_strand_id
1 'polypeptide(L)'
;VTIITGRVWKKKGGKPEGVHVMLVAPDDDSAVRRALESLAAEGYAEAELDQIGDMDGIPDEEPHISAFQGALEGEVSIVTFDVPI
;
A
#
# COMPACT_ATOMS: atom_id res chain seq x y z
N VAL A 1 -6.49 -7.05 -8.55
CA VAL A 1 -6.15 -6.33 -7.30
C VAL A 1 -5.20 -5.23 -7.69
N THR A 2 -5.50 -4.00 -7.32
CA THR A 2 -4.62 -2.86 -7.56
C THR A 2 -3.52 -2.87 -6.51
N ILE A 3 -2.29 -2.64 -6.94
CA ILE A 3 -1.13 -2.42 -6.08
C ILE A 3 -0.63 -0.99 -6.26
N ILE A 4 -0.41 -0.31 -5.14
CA ILE A 4 0.20 1.00 -5.10
C ILE A 4 1.50 0.88 -4.33
N THR A 5 2.60 1.31 -4.93
CA THR A 5 3.91 1.35 -4.29
C THR A 5 4.25 2.77 -3.88
N GLY A 6 5.00 2.92 -2.79
CA GLY A 6 5.36 4.23 -2.29
C GLY A 6 6.28 4.17 -1.09
N ARG A 7 6.35 5.30 -0.41
CA ARG A 7 7.11 5.50 0.82
C ARG A 7 6.25 6.18 1.89
N VAL A 8 6.49 5.83 3.14
CA VAL A 8 5.77 6.38 4.29
C VAL A 8 6.72 6.80 5.40
N TRP A 9 6.32 7.78 6.19
CA TRP A 9 7.09 8.29 7.31
C TRP A 9 6.22 8.30 8.56
N LYS A 10 6.67 7.59 9.61
CA LYS A 10 6.02 7.63 10.93
C LYS A 10 6.14 9.00 11.62
N LYS A 11 7.16 9.78 11.25
CA LYS A 11 7.41 11.13 11.77
C LYS A 11 7.98 12.00 10.65
N LYS A 12 7.56 13.27 10.62
CA LYS A 12 8.06 14.26 9.66
C LYS A 12 9.58 14.36 9.69
N GLY A 13 10.22 14.21 8.52
CA GLY A 13 11.68 14.23 8.37
C GLY A 13 12.42 12.99 8.92
N GLY A 14 11.69 11.92 9.24
CA GLY A 14 12.28 10.63 9.67
C GLY A 14 12.82 9.78 8.52
N LYS A 15 13.22 8.54 8.83
CA LYS A 15 13.58 7.54 7.82
C LYS A 15 12.30 7.06 7.10
N PRO A 16 12.28 7.01 5.75
CA PRO A 16 11.19 6.41 5.01
C PRO A 16 11.16 4.89 5.19
N GLU A 17 9.97 4.32 5.21
CA GLU A 17 9.70 2.90 5.02
C GLU A 17 9.05 2.72 3.63
N GLY A 18 9.41 1.66 2.91
CA GLY A 18 8.76 1.30 1.66
C GLY A 18 7.39 0.72 1.97
N VAL A 19 6.41 1.02 1.13
CA VAL A 19 5.05 0.52 1.31
C VAL A 19 4.50 -0.03 0.00
N HIS A 20 3.85 -1.18 0.09
CA HIS A 20 2.90 -1.67 -0.91
C HIS A 20 1.51 -1.67 -0.30
N VAL A 21 0.58 -0.99 -0.96
CA VAL A 21 -0.84 -1.01 -0.61
C VAL A 21 -1.57 -1.85 -1.65
N MET A 22 -2.29 -2.88 -1.19
CA MET A 22 -3.12 -3.74 -2.02
C MET A 22 -4.59 -3.51 -1.70
N LEU A 23 -5.39 -3.29 -2.73
CA LEU A 23 -6.83 -3.07 -2.60
C LEU A 23 -7.56 -3.37 -3.90
N VAL A 24 -8.89 -3.49 -3.83
CA VAL A 24 -9.76 -3.48 -5.01
C VAL A 24 -10.51 -2.16 -5.07
N ALA A 25 -10.40 -1.45 -6.19
CA ALA A 25 -11.09 -0.19 -6.43
C ALA A 25 -11.65 -0.14 -7.87
N PRO A 26 -12.70 0.65 -8.14
CA PRO A 26 -13.29 0.77 -9.47
C PRO A 26 -12.42 1.55 -10.48
N ASP A 27 -11.51 2.38 -9.99
CA ASP A 27 -10.61 3.25 -10.76
C ASP A 27 -9.42 3.68 -9.90
N ASP A 28 -8.39 4.21 -10.57
CA ASP A 28 -7.14 4.63 -9.94
C ASP A 28 -7.32 5.76 -8.92
N ASP A 29 -8.23 6.71 -9.18
CA ASP A 29 -8.49 7.84 -8.28
C ASP A 29 -9.07 7.33 -6.94
N SER A 30 -10.01 6.40 -7.02
CA SER A 30 -10.61 5.72 -5.87
C SER A 30 -9.57 4.87 -5.13
N ALA A 31 -8.66 4.21 -5.86
CA ALA A 31 -7.58 3.44 -5.26
C ALA A 31 -6.62 4.32 -4.45
N VAL A 32 -6.14 5.41 -5.06
CA VAL A 32 -5.25 6.39 -4.44
C VAL A 32 -5.88 6.99 -3.19
N ARG A 33 -7.15 7.41 -3.28
CA ARG A 33 -7.87 7.99 -2.14
C ARG A 33 -7.94 7.02 -0.97
N ARG A 34 -8.37 5.78 -1.22
CA ARG A 34 -8.51 4.76 -0.17
C ARG A 34 -7.17 4.40 0.46
N ALA A 35 -6.11 4.32 -0.35
CA ALA A 35 -4.77 4.08 0.15
C ALA A 35 -4.30 5.19 1.09
N LEU A 36 -4.45 6.46 0.69
CA LEU A 36 -4.08 7.61 1.53
C LEU A 36 -4.89 7.67 2.82
N GLU A 37 -6.20 7.43 2.75
CA GLU A 37 -7.08 7.38 3.94
C GLU A 37 -6.63 6.27 4.91
N SER A 38 -6.30 5.09 4.41
CA SER A 38 -5.82 3.97 5.22
C SER A 38 -4.45 4.24 5.83
N LEU A 39 -3.50 4.79 5.07
CA LEU A 39 -2.18 5.17 5.58
C LEU A 39 -2.29 6.25 6.68
N ALA A 40 -3.19 7.21 6.52
CA ALA A 40 -3.45 8.20 7.56
C ALA A 40 -4.06 7.56 8.82
N ALA A 41 -4.99 6.60 8.65
CA ALA A 41 -5.60 5.87 9.76
C ALA A 41 -4.59 4.99 10.53
N GLU A 42 -3.60 4.43 9.85
CA GLU A 42 -2.46 3.72 10.46
C GLU A 42 -1.50 4.65 11.22
N GLY A 43 -1.66 5.97 11.09
CA GLY A 43 -0.88 6.96 11.83
C GLY A 43 0.44 7.38 11.16
N TYR A 44 0.60 7.13 9.86
CA TYR A 44 1.72 7.70 9.11
C TYR A 44 1.59 9.23 9.03
N ALA A 45 2.69 9.94 9.29
CA ALA A 45 2.74 11.39 9.26
C ALA A 45 2.79 11.94 7.82
N GLU A 46 3.50 11.24 6.93
CA GLU A 46 3.62 11.57 5.51
C GLU A 46 3.58 10.27 4.69
N ALA A 47 3.04 10.36 3.47
CA ALA A 47 3.01 9.27 2.50
C ALA A 47 3.25 9.85 1.09
N GLU A 48 4.06 9.16 0.31
CA GLU A 48 4.37 9.49 -1.08
C GLU A 48 4.11 8.23 -1.92
N LEU A 49 3.19 8.34 -2.88
CA LEU A 49 2.83 7.23 -3.77
C LEU A 49 3.63 7.38 -5.06
N ASP A 50 4.38 6.34 -5.41
CA ASP A 50 5.35 6.35 -6.52
C ASP A 50 4.73 5.76 -7.81
N GLN A 51 4.04 4.63 -7.69
CA GLN A 51 3.44 3.93 -8.84
C GLN A 51 2.15 3.21 -8.46
N ILE A 52 1.20 3.18 -9.39
CA ILE A 52 -0.02 2.37 -9.36
C ILE A 52 -0.01 1.36 -10.51
N GLY A 53 -0.57 0.17 -10.27
CA GLY A 53 -0.80 -0.83 -11.30
C GLY A 53 -1.67 -1.97 -10.80
N ASP A 54 -1.92 -2.93 -11.68
CA ASP A 54 -2.69 -4.12 -11.37
C ASP A 54 -1.78 -5.35 -11.21
N MET A 55 -2.09 -6.15 -10.19
CA MET A 55 -1.48 -7.45 -9.97
C MET A 55 -1.97 -8.47 -11.00
N ASP A 56 -1.03 -9.13 -11.68
CA ASP A 56 -1.31 -10.26 -12.58
C ASP A 56 -1.29 -11.58 -11.79
N GLY A 57 -2.35 -11.82 -11.02
CA GLY A 57 -2.50 -13.02 -10.19
C GLY A 57 -2.07 -12.85 -8.73
N ILE A 58 -2.13 -13.96 -7.99
CA ILE A 58 -1.81 -14.02 -6.57
C ILE A 58 -0.28 -14.01 -6.41
N PRO A 59 0.30 -13.22 -5.47
CA PRO A 59 1.72 -13.29 -5.12
C PRO A 59 2.16 -14.67 -4.61
N ASP A 60 3.46 -14.94 -4.68
CA ASP A 60 4.03 -16.23 -4.23
C ASP A 60 4.63 -16.18 -2.80
N GLU A 61 4.76 -14.99 -2.20
CA GLU A 61 5.46 -14.80 -0.92
C GLU A 61 4.62 -14.04 0.11
N GLU A 62 4.83 -14.38 1.39
CA GLU A 62 4.31 -13.60 2.52
C GLU A 62 5.21 -12.38 2.79
N PRO A 63 4.65 -11.23 3.23
CA PRO A 63 3.25 -11.01 3.63
C PRO A 63 2.28 -10.68 2.47
N HIS A 64 2.74 -10.70 1.22
CA HIS A 64 1.98 -10.25 0.05
C HIS A 64 0.80 -11.18 -0.30
N ILE A 65 0.93 -12.49 -0.07
CA ILE A 65 -0.20 -13.43 -0.20
C ILE A 65 -1.36 -12.98 0.69
N SER A 66 -1.10 -12.78 1.99
CA SER A 66 -2.12 -12.36 2.95
C SER A 66 -2.74 -11.01 2.58
N ALA A 67 -1.91 -10.04 2.16
CA ALA A 67 -2.38 -8.73 1.72
C ALA A 67 -3.26 -8.80 0.46
N PHE A 68 -2.94 -9.68 -0.48
CA PHE A 68 -3.74 -9.89 -1.67
C PHE A 68 -5.12 -10.48 -1.33
N GLN A 69 -5.18 -11.43 -0.38
CA GLN A 69 -6.45 -12.00 0.08
C GLN A 69 -7.32 -10.95 0.78
N GLY A 70 -6.74 -10.16 1.71
CA GLY A 70 -7.49 -9.08 2.37
C GLY A 70 -8.05 -8.07 1.36
N ALA A 71 -7.27 -7.71 0.34
CA ALA A 71 -7.73 -6.85 -0.75
C ALA A 71 -8.93 -7.43 -1.52
N LEU A 72 -8.92 -8.75 -1.80
CA LEU A 72 -10.05 -9.44 -2.44
C LEU A 72 -11.31 -9.47 -1.56
N GLU A 73 -11.13 -9.52 -0.24
CA GLU A 73 -12.22 -9.42 0.74
C GLU A 73 -12.75 -7.99 0.92
N GLY A 74 -12.12 -7.01 0.24
CA GLY A 74 -12.52 -5.61 0.21
C GLY A 74 -11.74 -4.70 1.16
N GLU A 75 -10.77 -5.25 1.87
CA GLU A 75 -9.89 -4.49 2.78
C GLU A 75 -8.85 -3.67 2.00
N VAL A 76 -8.20 -2.75 2.72
CA VAL A 76 -6.98 -2.08 2.25
C VAL A 76 -5.82 -2.68 3.03
N SER A 77 -5.02 -3.50 2.38
CA SER A 77 -3.92 -4.20 3.03
C SER A 77 -2.60 -3.46 2.79
N ILE A 78 -1.84 -3.22 3.86
CA ILE A 78 -0.61 -2.44 3.84
C ILE A 78 0.56 -3.36 4.21
N VAL A 79 1.55 -3.45 3.32
CA VAL A 79 2.81 -4.15 3.56
C VAL A 79 3.93 -3.12 3.61
N THR A 80 4.69 -3.09 4.71
CA THR A 80 5.86 -2.23 4.84
C THR A 80 7.16 -3.02 4.85
N PHE A 81 8.23 -2.38 4.36
CA PHE A 81 9.58 -2.95 4.32
C PHE A 81 10.64 -1.86 4.40
N ASP A 82 11.86 -2.23 4.78
CA ASP A 82 12.99 -1.31 4.77
C ASP A 82 13.34 -0.93 3.33
N VAL A 83 13.38 0.36 3.03
CA VAL A 83 13.93 0.85 1.76
C VAL A 83 15.44 0.64 1.78
N PRO A 84 16.04 0.00 0.75
CA PRO A 84 17.49 -0.01 0.59
C PRO A 84 17.99 1.44 0.47
N ILE A 85 18.91 1.82 1.35
CA ILE A 85 19.59 3.12 1.36
C ILE A 85 20.71 3.18 0.33
#